data_AF-A0A433X3R4-F1
#
_entry.id   AF-A0A433X3R4-F1
#
_cell.length_a   1.000
_cell.length_b   1.000
_cell.length_c   1.000
_cell.angle_alpha   90.00
_cell.angle_beta   90.00
_cell.angle_gamma   90.00
#
_symmetry.space_group_name_H-M   'P 1'
#
loop_
_entity.id
_entity.type
_entity.pdbx_description
1 polymer ?
#
loop_
_entity_poly.entity_id
_entity_poly.type
_entity_poly.pdbx_seq_one_letter_code
_entity_poly.pdbx_strand_id
1 'polypeptide(L)'
;MARNNKSKLSREEAGRLGGEATAKNHGKEFYQEIGQKGGKATSRNHSREFYQEIGQKGGEATSEAHDKDFYRQIGKKGGEARSKSSSK
;
A
#
# COMPACT_ATOMS: atom_id res chain seq x y z
N MET A 1 -3.85 -14.99 -49.08
CA MET A 1 -4.15 -13.69 -48.43
C MET A 1 -4.00 -13.85 -46.93
N ALA A 2 -2.83 -13.51 -46.37
CA ALA A 2 -2.53 -13.67 -44.94
C ALA A 2 -3.17 -12.53 -44.14
N ARG A 3 -4.26 -12.80 -43.40
CA ARG A 3 -4.74 -11.91 -42.35
C ARG A 3 -4.18 -12.40 -41.03
N ASN A 4 -3.02 -11.87 -40.66
CA ASN A 4 -2.47 -11.99 -39.32
C ASN A 4 -3.41 -11.25 -38.35
N ASN A 5 -4.42 -11.96 -37.85
CA ASN A 5 -5.17 -11.58 -36.65
C ASN A 5 -4.25 -11.72 -35.44
N LYS A 6 -3.26 -10.83 -35.32
CA LYS A 6 -2.52 -10.64 -34.08
C LYS A 6 -3.48 -9.90 -33.16
N SER A 7 -4.25 -10.65 -32.38
CA SER A 7 -5.12 -10.14 -31.31
C SER A 7 -4.33 -9.12 -30.50
N LYS A 8 -4.65 -7.84 -30.69
CA LYS A 8 -4.00 -6.74 -29.98
C LYS A 8 -4.41 -6.88 -28.51
N LEU A 9 -3.43 -7.17 -27.65
CA LEU A 9 -3.67 -7.28 -26.20
C LEU A 9 -4.36 -6.01 -25.70
N SER A 10 -5.36 -6.18 -24.82
CA SER A 10 -5.96 -5.03 -24.13
C SER A 10 -4.93 -4.36 -23.23
N ARG A 11 -5.14 -3.08 -22.90
CA ARG A 11 -4.24 -2.32 -22.00
C ARG A 11 -4.15 -2.99 -20.63
N GLU A 12 -5.27 -3.47 -20.12
CA GLU A 12 -5.39 -4.19 -18.86
C GLU A 12 -4.60 -5.50 -18.91
N GLU A 13 -4.71 -6.22 -20.03
CA GLU A 13 -4.06 -7.52 -20.22
C GLU A 13 -2.54 -7.36 -20.38
N ALA A 14 -2.11 -6.35 -21.12
CA ALA A 14 -0.71 -5.97 -21.20
C ALA A 14 -0.15 -5.53 -19.83
N GLY A 15 -0.92 -4.78 -19.05
CA GLY A 15 -0.55 -4.37 -17.69
C GLY A 15 -0.39 -5.57 -16.75
N ARG A 16 -1.36 -6.50 -16.78
CA ARG A 16 -1.29 -7.75 -16.01
C ARG A 16 -0.06 -8.57 -16.37
N LEU A 17 0.18 -8.81 -17.66
CA LEU A 17 1.33 -9.60 -18.12
C LEU A 17 2.67 -8.92 -17.76
N GLY A 18 2.74 -7.60 -17.84
CA GLY A 18 3.92 -6.85 -17.39
C GLY A 18 4.16 -6.97 -15.88
N GLY A 19 3.11 -6.91 -15.08
CA GLY A 19 3.17 -7.13 -13.63
C GLY A 19 3.63 -8.56 -13.28
N GLU A 20 3.07 -9.58 -13.94
CA GLU A 20 3.46 -10.97 -13.75
C GLU A 20 4.92 -11.23 -14.15
N ALA A 21 5.38 -10.66 -15.26
CA ALA A 21 6.77 -10.76 -15.69
C ALA A 21 7.71 -10.09 -14.66
N THR A 22 7.34 -8.91 -14.15
CA THR A 22 8.11 -8.19 -13.14
C THR A 22 8.19 -9.02 -11.84
N ALA A 23 7.07 -9.59 -11.38
CA ALA A 23 7.02 -10.40 -10.17
C ALA A 23 7.86 -11.69 -10.26
N LYS A 24 7.98 -12.27 -11.46
CA LYS A 24 8.83 -13.46 -11.69
C LYS A 24 10.32 -13.14 -11.67
N ASN A 25 10.71 -11.94 -12.11
CA ASN A 25 12.11 -11.56 -12.31
C ASN A 25 12.74 -10.81 -11.13
N HIS A 26 11.95 -10.37 -10.15
CA HIS A 26 12.41 -9.52 -9.07
C HIS A 26 12.09 -10.08 -7.68
N GLY A 27 13.09 -9.97 -6.79
CA GLY A 27 12.98 -10.36 -5.38
C GLY A 27 12.49 -9.23 -4.47
N LYS A 28 12.50 -9.50 -3.16
CA LYS A 28 12.01 -8.58 -2.12
C LYS A 28 12.75 -7.24 -2.13
N GLU A 29 14.06 -7.25 -2.34
CA GLU A 29 14.94 -6.09 -2.30
C GLU A 29 14.54 -5.07 -3.38
N PHE A 30 14.17 -5.54 -4.57
CA PHE A 30 13.69 -4.68 -5.65
C PHE A 30 12.43 -3.90 -5.24
N TYR A 31 11.45 -4.59 -4.63
CA TYR A 31 10.21 -3.96 -4.17
C TYR A 31 10.45 -2.99 -3.02
N GLN A 32 11.38 -3.30 -2.13
CA GLN A 32 11.80 -2.39 -1.07
C GLN A 32 12.43 -1.12 -1.64
N GLU A 33 13.34 -1.26 -2.61
CA GLU A 33 14.01 -0.12 -3.24
C GLU A 33 13.01 0.79 -3.96
N ILE A 34 12.11 0.25 -4.79
CA ILE A 34 11.11 1.07 -5.49
C ILE A 34 10.13 1.72 -4.51
N GLY A 35 9.77 1.02 -3.42
CA GLY A 35 8.93 1.58 -2.36
C GLY A 35 9.61 2.75 -1.65
N GLN A 36 10.89 2.62 -1.31
CA GLN A 36 11.69 3.71 -0.72
C GLN A 36 11.81 4.90 -1.68
N LYS A 37 12.08 4.67 -2.97
CA LYS A 37 12.14 5.73 -3.98
C LYS A 37 10.81 6.48 -4.10
N GLY A 38 9.70 5.74 -4.14
CA GLY A 38 8.35 6.30 -4.15
C GLY A 38 8.09 7.16 -2.91
N GLY A 39 8.34 6.61 -1.73
CA GLY A 39 8.18 7.33 -0.46
C GLY A 39 9.02 8.61 -0.39
N LYS A 40 10.29 8.59 -0.82
CA LYS A 40 11.17 9.76 -0.86
C LYS A 40 10.72 10.80 -1.89
N ALA A 41 10.11 10.38 -3.01
CA ALA A 41 9.53 11.30 -3.96
C ALA A 41 8.31 12.00 -3.36
N THR A 42 7.39 11.24 -2.76
CA THR A 42 6.22 11.78 -2.06
C THR A 42 6.63 12.74 -0.95
N SER A 43 7.55 12.35 -0.07
CA SER A 43 7.96 13.18 1.07
C SER A 43 8.64 14.49 0.67
N ARG A 44 9.25 14.56 -0.52
CA ARG A 44 9.84 15.80 -1.05
C ARG A 44 8.80 16.75 -1.64
N ASN A 45 7.71 16.21 -2.17
CA ASN A 45 6.69 16.98 -2.88
C ASN A 45 5.50 17.39 -2.00
N HIS A 46 5.38 16.82 -0.80
CA HIS A 46 4.26 17.06 0.09
C HIS A 46 4.70 17.70 1.41
N SER A 47 3.91 18.67 1.87
CA SER A 47 4.15 19.39 3.11
C SER A 47 3.58 18.65 4.32
N ARG A 48 3.82 19.18 5.51
CA ARG A 48 3.26 18.65 6.76
C ARG A 48 1.73 18.65 6.74
N GLU A 49 1.13 19.70 6.18
CA GLU A 49 -0.31 19.91 6.09
C GLU A 49 -0.96 18.81 5.25
N PHE A 50 -0.33 18.39 4.16
CA PHE A 50 -0.80 17.26 3.35
C PHE A 50 -0.93 15.98 4.18
N TYR A 51 0.10 15.66 4.98
CA TYR A 51 0.07 14.46 5.83
C TYR A 51 -0.96 14.55 6.96
N GLN A 52 -1.19 15.76 7.49
CA GLN A 52 -2.23 16.01 8.48
C GLN A 52 -3.62 15.80 7.88
N GLU A 53 -3.87 16.33 6.68
CA GLU A 53 -5.15 16.20 5.99
C GLU A 53 -5.49 14.75 5.69
N ILE A 54 -4.55 13.98 5.11
CA ILE A 54 -4.81 12.56 4.81
C ILE A 54 -4.95 11.73 6.09
N GLY A 55 -4.24 12.10 7.17
CA GLY A 55 -4.37 11.46 8.47
C GLY A 55 -5.74 11.71 9.09
N GLN A 56 -6.23 12.95 9.02
CA GLN A 56 -7.57 13.32 9.47
C GLN A 56 -8.64 12.56 8.68
N LYS A 57 -8.57 12.56 7.35
CA LYS A 57 -9.52 11.83 6.48
C LYS A 57 -9.55 10.33 6.80
N GLY A 58 -8.38 9.73 7.01
CA GLY A 58 -8.30 8.32 7.41
C GLY A 58 -8.92 8.05 8.79
N GLY A 59 -8.71 8.97 9.74
CA GLY A 59 -9.32 8.90 11.07
C GLY A 59 -10.83 9.04 11.05
N GLU A 60 -11.36 10.02 10.30
CA GLU A 60 -12.79 10.25 10.10
C GLU A 60 -13.45 9.01 9.48
N ALA A 61 -12.92 8.50 8.36
CA ALA A 61 -13.44 7.29 7.71
C ALA A 61 -13.44 6.07 8.65
N THR A 62 -12.40 5.91 9.47
CA THR A 62 -12.34 4.83 10.46
C THR A 62 -13.41 5.03 11.55
N SER A 63 -13.61 6.26 12.02
CA SER A 63 -14.59 6.57 13.06
C SER A 63 -16.03 6.45 12.58
N GLU A 64 -16.29 6.68 11.30
CA GLU A 64 -17.61 6.46 10.69
C GLU A 64 -17.89 4.96 10.50
N ALA A 65 -16.86 4.18 10.16
CA ALA A 65 -17.00 2.75 9.84
C ALA A 65 -17.03 1.82 11.07
N HIS A 66 -16.62 2.30 12.26
CA HIS A 66 -16.37 1.45 13.42
C HIS A 66 -16.98 1.95 14.72
N ASP A 67 -17.31 1.00 15.60
CA ASP A 67 -17.92 1.24 16.90
C ASP A 67 -16.90 1.23 18.06
N LYS A 68 -17.41 1.42 19.28
CA LYS A 68 -16.58 1.42 20.49
C LYS A 68 -15.87 0.09 20.75
N ASP A 69 -16.42 -1.04 20.30
CA ASP A 69 -15.83 -2.36 20.51
C ASP A 69 -14.59 -2.55 19.63
N PHE A 70 -14.61 -2.02 18.39
CA PHE A 70 -13.43 -1.95 17.54
C PHE A 70 -12.27 -1.19 18.22
N TYR A 71 -12.54 0.01 18.74
CA TYR A 71 -11.51 0.82 19.42
C TYR A 71 -10.95 0.13 20.67
N ARG A 72 -11.80 -0.57 21.43
CA ARG A 72 -11.36 -1.37 22.58
C ARG A 72 -10.42 -2.50 22.16
N GLN A 73 -10.74 -3.20 21.07
CA GLN A 73 -9.92 -4.30 20.57
C GLN A 73 -8.55 -3.82 20.08
N ILE A 74 -8.48 -2.75 19.29
CA ILE A 74 -7.20 -2.22 18.81
C ILE A 74 -6.36 -1.67 19.96
N GLY A 75 -6.99 -1.05 20.97
CA GLY A 75 -6.32 -0.60 22.19
C GLY A 75 -5.71 -1.77 22.98
N LYS A 76 -6.47 -2.85 23.17
CA LYS A 76 -5.97 -4.08 23.81
C LYS A 76 -4.79 -4.68 23.04
N LYS A 77 -4.91 -4.82 21.72
CA LYS A 77 -3.82 -5.33 20.85
C LYS A 77 -2.56 -4.46 20.95
N GLY A 78 -2.71 -3.14 20.95
CA GLY A 78 -1.59 -2.19 21.12
C GLY A 78 -0.91 -2.31 22.48
N GLY A 79 -1.68 -2.49 23.56
CA GLY A 79 -1.16 -2.73 24.91
C GLY A 79 -0.36 -4.03 25.01
N GLU A 80 -0.90 -5.12 24.47
CA GLU A 80 -0.22 -6.43 24.44
C GLU A 80 1.09 -6.39 23.65
N ALA A 81 1.11 -5.70 22.51
CA ALA A 81 2.33 -5.55 21.69
C ALA A 81 3.43 -4.80 22.45
N ARG A 82 3.07 -3.71 23.16
CA ARG A 82 4.02 -2.95 24.00
C ARG A 82 4.54 -3.80 25.15
N SER A 83 3.67 -4.55 25.83
CA SER A 83 4.05 -5.43 26.94
C SER A 83 5.02 -6.53 26.49
N LYS A 84 4.75 -7.18 25.35
CA LYS A 84 5.65 -8.20 24.77
C LYS A 84 7.00 -7.62 24.35
N SER A 85 7.03 -6.35 23.92
CA SER A 85 8.28 -5.67 23.58
C SER A 85 9.13 -5.29 24.80
N SER A 86 8.50 -5.06 25.96
CA SER A 86 9.20 -4.72 27.21
C SER A 86 9.68 -5.93 28.02
N SER A 87 9.23 -7.13 27.65
CA SER A 87 9.59 -8.39 28.31
C SER A 87 10.69 -9.17 27.58
N LYS A 88 11.42 -8.51 26.68
CA LYS A 88 12.47 -9.08 25.81
C LYS A 88 13.74 -8.24 25.92
#